data_AF-A0A8D2IZ33-F1
#
_entry.id   AF-A0A8D2IZ33-F1
#
_cell.length_a   1.000
_cell.length_b   1.000
_cell.length_c   1.000
_cell.angle_alpha   90.00
_cell.angle_beta   90.00
_cell.angle_gamma   90.00
#
_symmetry.space_group_name_H-M   'P 1'
#
loop_
_entity.id
_entity.type
_entity.pdbx_description
1 polymer ?
#
loop_
_entity_poly.entity_id
_entity_poly.type
_entity_poly.pdbx_seq_one_letter_code
_entity_poly.pdbx_strand_id
1 'polypeptide(L)'
;MEYTTLEEIIYMWKRSSVEVGDTRSWRLYQFSFIGLRNTTEVVPTTSGDYVVMAVYFDLSRRMGYFTIQTYIPCTLIVVLSWVSFWINKDAVPARTSLGITTVLTMTTLSTIARKSLPKVSYVTAMDLFVSVCFIFVFSALVEYGTLHYFVSNRKPSKDKDKKKKNPAPTIDIRPRSATIQINNTTHLQERDEEYGYECLDGKDCASFFCCFEDCRTGAWRHGRIHIRIAKMDSYARIFFPTAFCLFNLVYWVSYLYL
;
A
#
# COMPACT_ATOMS: atom_id res chain seq x y z
N MET A 1 13.52 11.91 66.19
CA MET A 1 14.79 11.37 65.68
C MET A 1 14.41 10.41 64.57
N GLU A 2 14.54 10.87 63.34
CA GLU A 2 14.29 10.05 62.15
C GLU A 2 15.62 9.35 61.86
N TYR A 3 15.69 8.05 62.18
CA TYR A 3 16.90 7.26 62.01
C TYR A 3 17.06 6.97 60.51
N THR A 4 18.02 7.63 59.86
CA THR A 4 18.35 7.36 58.45
C THR A 4 19.17 6.07 58.37
N THR A 5 18.71 5.09 57.58
CA THR A 5 19.35 3.76 57.50
C THR A 5 20.79 3.76 56.98
N LEU A 6 21.23 4.85 56.34
CA LEU A 6 22.64 5.08 55.99
C LEU A 6 23.60 4.99 57.18
N GLU A 7 23.14 5.35 58.38
CA GLU A 7 23.96 5.29 59.60
C GLU A 7 23.95 3.89 60.24
N GLU A 8 23.03 3.01 59.85
CA GLU A 8 22.85 1.68 60.44
C GLU A 8 23.41 0.56 59.55
N ILE A 9 23.12 0.58 58.23
CA ILE A 9 23.48 -0.50 57.31
C ILE A 9 23.96 0.07 55.96
N ILE A 10 25.19 -0.27 55.58
CA ILE A 10 25.80 0.10 54.30
C ILE A 10 26.04 -1.15 53.46
N TYR A 11 25.44 -1.19 52.26
CA TYR A 11 25.70 -2.23 51.28
C TYR A 11 26.89 -1.86 50.38
N MET A 12 27.80 -2.82 50.16
CA MET A 12 28.95 -2.67 49.27
C MET A 12 29.14 -3.91 48.40
N TRP A 13 29.52 -3.69 47.13
CA TRP A 13 29.83 -4.77 46.21
C TRP A 13 31.17 -5.42 46.55
N LYS A 14 31.23 -6.75 46.54
CA LYS A 14 32.50 -7.49 46.55
C LYS A 14 33.21 -7.36 45.19
N ARG A 15 34.53 -7.62 45.17
CA ARG A 15 35.35 -7.59 43.92
C ARG A 15 34.78 -8.50 42.83
N SER A 16 34.32 -9.71 43.17
CA SER A 16 33.43 -10.51 42.33
C SER A 16 31.98 -10.25 42.76
N SER A 17 31.40 -9.19 42.21
CA SER A 17 30.08 -8.71 42.67
C SER A 17 28.94 -9.61 42.21
N VAL A 18 28.96 -10.02 40.95
CA VAL A 18 27.91 -10.82 40.32
C VAL A 18 28.58 -11.79 39.36
N GLU A 19 28.54 -13.07 39.71
CA GLU A 19 29.07 -14.14 38.87
C GLU A 19 27.95 -14.65 37.96
N VAL A 20 28.20 -14.60 36.66
CA VAL A 20 27.26 -15.09 35.65
C VAL A 20 27.62 -16.53 35.33
N GLY A 21 26.68 -17.46 35.55
CA GLY A 21 26.83 -18.87 35.17
C GLY A 21 26.78 -19.09 33.66
N ASP A 22 26.54 -20.34 33.22
CA ASP A 22 26.46 -20.63 31.79
C ASP A 22 25.28 -19.92 31.11
N THR A 23 25.60 -18.87 30.36
CA THR A 23 24.66 -18.03 29.61
C THR A 23 23.85 -18.79 28.56
N ARG A 24 24.28 -19.99 28.14
CA ARG A 24 23.56 -20.81 27.16
C ARG A 24 22.34 -21.53 27.72
N SER A 25 22.28 -21.74 29.03
CA SER A 25 21.13 -22.37 29.71
C SER A 25 19.94 -21.42 29.90
N TRP A 26 20.12 -20.14 29.60
CA TRP A 26 19.12 -19.12 29.86
C TRP A 26 17.97 -19.16 28.85
N ARG A 27 16.74 -18.99 29.34
CA ARG A 27 15.50 -19.00 28.52
C ARG A 27 15.26 -17.68 27.79
N LEU A 28 16.32 -17.04 27.30
CA LEU A 28 16.26 -15.79 26.53
C LEU A 28 16.16 -16.10 25.03
N TYR A 29 14.94 -16.35 24.55
CA TYR A 29 14.73 -16.70 23.13
C TYR A 29 14.84 -15.50 22.18
N GLN A 30 14.34 -14.34 22.61
CA GLN A 30 14.30 -13.11 21.80
C GLN A 30 15.46 -12.15 22.07
N PHE A 31 16.25 -12.40 23.10
CA PHE A 31 17.31 -11.52 23.57
C PHE A 31 18.63 -12.25 23.70
N SER A 32 19.72 -11.56 23.45
CA SER A 32 21.08 -12.00 23.71
C SER A 32 21.65 -11.16 24.82
N PHE A 33 22.25 -11.81 25.81
CA PHE A 33 23.00 -11.12 26.85
C PHE A 33 24.26 -10.49 26.25
N ILE A 34 24.46 -9.19 26.49
CA ILE A 34 25.61 -8.41 26.00
C ILE A 34 26.59 -8.16 27.15
N GLY A 35 26.08 -7.75 28.31
CA GLY A 35 26.92 -7.29 29.40
C GLY A 35 26.14 -7.05 30.70
N LEU A 36 26.92 -6.81 31.76
CA LEU A 36 26.44 -6.59 33.11
C LEU A 36 27.08 -5.33 33.67
N ARG A 37 26.30 -4.51 34.37
CA ARG A 37 26.80 -3.34 35.11
C ARG A 37 26.22 -3.33 36.50
N ASN A 38 27.04 -3.01 37.50
CA ASN A 38 26.58 -2.80 38.87
C ASN A 38 26.63 -1.30 39.20
N THR A 39 25.71 -0.86 40.05
CA THR A 39 25.74 0.49 40.62
C THR A 39 25.29 0.45 42.07
N THR A 40 25.65 1.49 42.80
CA THR A 40 25.19 1.74 44.16
C THR A 40 24.76 3.20 44.21
N GLU A 41 23.49 3.43 44.52
CA GLU A 41 22.91 4.78 44.60
C GLU A 41 22.24 4.97 45.96
N VAL A 42 22.24 6.20 46.46
CA VAL A 42 21.51 6.56 47.69
C VAL A 42 20.21 7.24 47.26
N VAL A 43 19.09 6.66 47.66
CA VAL A 43 17.77 7.17 47.34
C VAL A 43 17.15 7.79 48.61
N PRO A 44 16.90 9.10 48.63
CA PRO A 44 16.18 9.74 49.72
C PRO A 44 14.70 9.37 49.64
N THR A 45 14.12 8.93 50.76
CA THR A 45 12.69 8.61 50.87
C THR A 45 12.07 9.34 52.06
N THR A 46 10.73 9.33 52.16
CA THR A 46 10.00 9.94 53.29
C THR A 46 10.31 9.32 54.65
N SER A 47 11.01 8.19 54.69
CA SER A 47 11.38 7.49 55.92
C SER A 47 12.89 7.57 56.21
N GLY A 48 13.64 8.30 55.39
CA GLY A 48 15.09 8.44 55.47
C GLY A 48 15.81 8.06 54.18
N ASP A 49 17.14 8.16 54.21
CA ASP A 49 18.01 7.84 53.09
C ASP A 49 18.41 6.35 53.10
N TYR A 50 18.27 5.69 51.96
CA TYR A 50 18.55 4.27 51.79
C TYR A 50 19.61 4.04 50.71
N VAL A 51 20.57 3.17 51.01
CA VAL A 51 21.54 2.66 50.01
C VAL A 51 20.87 1.58 49.18
N VAL A 52 20.71 1.83 47.88
CA VAL A 52 20.13 0.90 46.91
C VAL A 52 21.24 0.36 45.99
N MET A 53 21.31 -0.96 45.90
CA MET A 53 22.23 -1.67 45.02
C MET A 53 21.47 -2.11 43.78
N ALA A 54 21.92 -1.70 42.60
CA ALA A 54 21.26 -2.07 41.34
C ALA A 54 22.22 -2.79 40.40
N VAL A 55 21.68 -3.75 39.66
CA VAL A 55 22.38 -4.52 38.63
C VAL A 55 21.62 -4.37 37.33
N TYR A 56 22.30 -3.84 36.32
CA TYR A 56 21.78 -3.68 34.98
C TYR A 56 22.29 -4.80 34.09
N PHE A 57 21.35 -5.43 33.38
CA PHE A 57 21.63 -6.46 32.39
C PHE A 57 21.41 -5.86 31.00
N ASP A 58 22.48 -5.71 30.24
CA ASP A 58 22.41 -5.22 28.86
C ASP A 58 21.97 -6.39 27.96
N LEU A 59 20.77 -6.28 27.39
CA LEU A 59 20.16 -7.31 26.54
C LEU A 59 19.93 -6.75 25.13
N SER A 60 20.51 -7.39 24.10
CA SER A 60 20.27 -7.07 22.68
C SER A 60 19.16 -7.93 22.12
N ARG A 61 18.30 -7.38 21.26
CA ARG A 61 17.25 -8.15 20.58
C ARG A 61 17.85 -8.99 19.44
N ARG A 62 17.49 -10.28 19.37
CA ARG A 62 17.82 -11.14 18.23
C ARG A 62 16.82 -10.89 17.09
N MET A 63 17.30 -10.34 15.98
CA MET A 63 16.45 -9.91 14.85
C MET A 63 15.97 -11.06 13.94
N GLY A 64 16.64 -12.22 13.96
CA GLY A 64 16.44 -13.28 12.94
C GLY A 64 15.01 -13.83 12.84
N TYR A 65 14.30 -13.98 13.96
CA TYR A 65 12.92 -14.47 13.96
C TYR A 65 11.97 -13.51 13.20
N PHE A 66 12.09 -12.22 13.49
CA PHE A 66 11.26 -11.19 12.84
C PHE A 66 11.61 -11.04 11.36
N THR A 67 12.88 -11.19 10.97
CA THR A 67 13.32 -11.24 9.57
C THR A 67 12.57 -12.31 8.79
N ILE A 68 12.54 -13.53 9.29
CA ILE A 68 11.95 -14.68 8.58
C ILE A 68 10.42 -14.59 8.57
N GLN A 69 9.81 -14.21 9.68
CA GLN A 69 8.35 -14.24 9.82
C GLN A 69 7.64 -13.01 9.24
N THR A 70 8.30 -11.86 9.16
CA THR A 70 7.66 -10.61 8.72
C THR A 70 8.34 -10.00 7.51
N TYR A 71 9.66 -9.75 7.54
CA TYR A 71 10.32 -9.07 6.43
C TYR A 71 10.32 -9.88 5.14
N ILE A 72 10.72 -11.16 5.20
CA ILE A 72 10.73 -12.03 4.02
C ILE A 72 9.34 -12.12 3.37
N PRO A 73 8.25 -12.50 4.07
CA PRO A 73 6.95 -12.59 3.42
C PRO A 73 6.42 -11.24 2.92
N CYS A 74 6.67 -10.12 3.62
CA CYS A 74 6.30 -8.79 3.13
C CYS A 74 7.06 -8.42 1.84
N THR A 75 8.38 -8.67 1.77
CA THR A 75 9.16 -8.43 0.55
C THR A 75 8.66 -9.27 -0.62
N LEU A 76 8.34 -10.55 -0.38
CA LEU A 76 7.79 -11.44 -1.40
C LEU A 76 6.43 -10.95 -1.92
N ILE A 77 5.55 -10.45 -1.05
CA ILE A 77 4.25 -9.89 -1.48
C ILE A 77 4.43 -8.64 -2.33
N VAL A 78 5.37 -7.75 -1.97
CA VAL A 78 5.69 -6.57 -2.77
C VAL A 78 6.24 -6.99 -4.13
N VAL A 79 7.10 -8.00 -4.18
CA VAL A 79 7.61 -8.55 -5.44
C VAL A 79 6.48 -9.15 -6.28
N LEU A 80 5.57 -9.91 -5.66
CA LEU A 80 4.40 -10.48 -6.34
C LEU A 80 3.46 -9.41 -6.91
N SER A 81 3.33 -8.25 -6.24
CA SER A 81 2.44 -7.19 -6.72
C SER A 81 2.92 -6.61 -8.06
N TRP A 82 4.23 -6.43 -8.27
CA TRP A 82 4.74 -5.93 -9.55
C TRP A 82 4.88 -7.01 -10.63
N VAL A 83 4.85 -8.31 -10.27
CA VAL A 83 4.76 -9.39 -11.28
C VAL A 83 3.47 -9.25 -12.09
N SER A 84 2.42 -8.65 -11.52
CA SER A 84 1.18 -8.32 -12.24
C SER A 84 1.41 -7.43 -13.47
N PHE A 85 2.46 -6.60 -13.48
CA PHE A 85 2.83 -5.74 -14.62
C PHE A 85 3.38 -6.53 -15.81
N TRP A 86 3.82 -7.77 -15.62
CA TRP A 86 4.31 -8.65 -16.68
C TRP A 86 3.19 -9.44 -17.38
N ILE A 87 2.06 -9.65 -16.71
CA ILE A 87 0.88 -10.31 -17.30
C ILE A 87 0.33 -9.45 -18.44
N ASN A 88 -0.38 -10.00 -19.43
CA ASN A 88 -0.99 -9.18 -20.49
C ASN A 88 -2.19 -8.36 -19.97
N LYS A 89 -2.33 -7.11 -20.45
CA LYS A 89 -3.43 -6.19 -20.07
C LYS A 89 -4.83 -6.70 -20.39
N ASP A 90 -4.95 -7.68 -21.27
CA ASP A 90 -6.24 -8.21 -21.73
C ASP A 90 -6.82 -9.22 -20.71
N ALA A 91 -6.01 -9.72 -19.76
CA ALA A 91 -6.43 -10.58 -18.65
C ALA A 91 -6.74 -9.78 -17.37
N VAL A 92 -7.68 -8.84 -17.48
CA VAL A 92 -8.17 -7.98 -16.38
C VAL A 92 -8.51 -8.75 -15.09
N PRO A 93 -9.31 -9.84 -15.10
CA PRO A 93 -9.74 -10.50 -13.86
C PRO A 93 -8.57 -11.13 -13.08
N ALA A 94 -7.57 -11.68 -13.76
CA ALA A 94 -6.40 -12.29 -13.12
C ALA A 94 -5.57 -11.23 -12.38
N ARG A 95 -5.35 -10.07 -13.00
CA ARG A 95 -4.59 -8.97 -12.38
C ARG A 95 -5.32 -8.37 -11.18
N THR A 96 -6.62 -8.11 -11.30
CA THR A 96 -7.42 -7.56 -10.20
C THR A 96 -7.45 -8.51 -9.01
N SER A 97 -7.62 -9.82 -9.25
CA SER A 97 -7.60 -10.84 -8.20
C SER A 97 -6.25 -10.87 -7.48
N LEU A 98 -5.13 -10.90 -8.22
CA LEU A 98 -3.79 -10.85 -7.64
C LEU A 98 -3.55 -9.57 -6.82
N GLY A 99 -3.99 -8.41 -7.31
CA GLY A 99 -3.88 -7.14 -6.59
C GLY A 99 -4.67 -7.12 -5.28
N ILE A 100 -5.92 -7.58 -5.30
CA ILE A 100 -6.75 -7.63 -4.08
C ILE A 100 -6.19 -8.64 -3.07
N THR A 101 -5.81 -9.83 -3.53
CA THR A 101 -5.23 -10.86 -2.67
C THR A 101 -3.94 -10.37 -2.01
N THR A 102 -3.05 -9.70 -2.75
CA THR A 102 -1.80 -9.17 -2.18
C THR A 102 -2.05 -8.10 -1.10
N VAL A 103 -3.03 -7.20 -1.29
CA VAL A 103 -3.44 -6.24 -0.25
C VAL A 103 -4.00 -6.94 0.99
N LEU A 104 -4.86 -7.95 0.80
CA LEU A 104 -5.44 -8.72 1.89
C LEU A 104 -4.37 -9.49 2.69
N THR A 105 -3.45 -10.16 1.99
CA THR A 105 -2.34 -10.87 2.62
C THR A 105 -1.44 -9.90 3.38
N MET A 106 -1.15 -8.73 2.81
CA MET A 106 -0.36 -7.69 3.48
C MET A 106 -1.03 -7.18 4.76
N THR A 107 -2.36 -6.96 4.72
CA THR A 107 -3.15 -6.55 5.89
C THR A 107 -3.13 -7.62 6.98
N THR A 108 -3.22 -8.89 6.58
CA THR A 108 -3.12 -10.04 7.48
C THR A 108 -1.75 -10.11 8.16
N LEU A 109 -0.67 -10.03 7.39
CA LEU A 109 0.70 -10.03 7.94
C LEU A 109 0.97 -8.85 8.86
N SER A 110 0.48 -7.66 8.51
CA SER A 110 0.56 -6.47 9.37
C SER A 110 -0.08 -6.69 10.73
N THR A 111 -1.22 -7.39 10.76
CA THR A 111 -1.91 -7.75 12.01
C THR A 111 -1.14 -8.81 12.80
N ILE A 112 -0.56 -9.81 12.13
CA ILE A 112 0.26 -10.85 12.77
C ILE A 112 1.52 -10.22 13.41
N ALA A 113 2.18 -9.30 12.70
CA ALA A 113 3.34 -8.58 13.22
C ALA A 113 3.02 -7.82 14.51
N ARG A 114 1.91 -7.07 14.53
CA ARG A 114 1.46 -6.33 15.73
C ARG A 114 1.01 -7.22 16.89
N LYS A 115 0.59 -8.48 16.65
CA LYS A 115 0.25 -9.41 17.74
C LYS A 115 1.47 -9.88 18.53
N SER A 116 2.64 -9.90 17.89
CA SER A 116 3.89 -10.32 18.53
C SER A 116 4.54 -9.24 19.41
N LEU A 117 4.02 -8.00 19.36
CA LEU A 117 4.57 -6.84 20.04
C LEU A 117 3.52 -6.23 20.99
N PRO A 118 3.93 -5.70 22.16
CA PRO A 118 3.02 -4.92 23.00
C PRO A 118 2.54 -3.68 22.24
N LYS A 119 1.29 -3.27 22.47
CA LYS A 119 0.71 -2.07 21.84
C LYS A 119 1.42 -0.84 22.40
N VAL A 120 2.24 -0.21 21.56
CA VAL A 120 2.92 1.05 21.84
C VAL A 120 2.38 2.12 20.89
N SER A 121 2.29 3.37 21.36
CA SER A 121 1.74 4.47 20.56
C SER A 121 2.74 5.09 19.58
N TYR A 122 4.02 4.72 19.64
CA TYR A 122 5.05 5.21 18.71
C TYR A 122 5.22 4.25 17.52
N VAL A 123 5.61 4.81 16.37
CA VAL A 123 5.88 4.03 15.16
C VAL A 123 7.20 3.27 15.34
N THR A 124 7.15 1.95 15.33
CA THR A 124 8.34 1.11 15.38
C THR A 124 8.98 0.94 14.00
N ALA A 125 10.25 0.54 13.94
CA ALA A 125 10.93 0.22 12.69
C ALA A 125 10.18 -0.86 11.87
N MET A 126 9.56 -1.82 12.55
CA MET A 126 8.73 -2.87 11.94
C MET A 126 7.47 -2.28 11.31
N ASP A 127 6.77 -1.41 12.04
CA ASP A 127 5.55 -0.76 11.55
C ASP A 127 5.83 0.13 10.33
N LEU A 128 6.97 0.83 10.33
CA LEU A 128 7.38 1.65 9.20
C LEU A 128 7.64 0.79 7.94
N PHE A 129 8.37 -0.32 8.08
CA PHE A 129 8.61 -1.25 6.97
C PHE A 129 7.32 -1.83 6.38
N VAL A 130 6.44 -2.32 7.25
CA VAL A 130 5.15 -2.89 6.87
C VAL A 130 4.25 -1.84 6.22
N SER A 131 4.25 -0.60 6.74
CA SER A 131 3.46 0.50 6.16
C SER A 131 3.95 0.89 4.77
N VAL A 132 5.25 0.98 4.56
CA VAL A 132 5.82 1.29 3.23
C VAL A 132 5.51 0.17 2.24
N CYS A 133 5.68 -1.10 2.63
CA CYS A 133 5.31 -2.23 1.80
C CYS A 133 3.80 -2.19 1.44
N PHE A 134 2.93 -1.81 2.37
CA PHE A 134 1.49 -1.64 2.11
C PHE A 134 1.21 -0.54 1.09
N ILE A 135 1.88 0.61 1.20
CA ILE A 135 1.78 1.71 0.24
C ILE A 135 2.23 1.26 -1.16
N PHE A 136 3.30 0.48 -1.28
CA PHE A 136 3.75 -0.05 -2.58
C PHE A 136 2.73 -0.99 -3.21
N VAL A 137 2.17 -1.94 -2.45
CA VAL A 137 1.15 -2.87 -2.94
C VAL A 137 -0.12 -2.11 -3.33
N PHE A 138 -0.56 -1.15 -2.51
CA PHE A 138 -1.72 -0.31 -2.80
C PHE A 138 -1.49 0.54 -4.05
N SER A 139 -0.29 1.12 -4.20
CA SER A 139 0.07 1.91 -5.40
C SER A 139 0.06 1.06 -6.67
N ALA A 140 0.46 -0.21 -6.61
CA ALA A 140 0.36 -1.14 -7.73
C ALA A 140 -1.11 -1.40 -8.14
N LEU A 141 -2.02 -1.52 -7.16
CA LEU A 141 -3.46 -1.67 -7.43
C LEU A 141 -4.06 -0.40 -8.04
N VAL A 142 -3.68 0.77 -7.53
CA VAL A 142 -4.15 2.08 -8.04
C VAL A 142 -3.64 2.33 -9.45
N GLU A 143 -2.38 2.00 -9.74
CA GLU A 143 -1.79 2.11 -11.09
C GLU A 143 -2.60 1.29 -12.09
N TYR A 144 -2.96 0.06 -11.74
CA TYR A 144 -3.79 -0.80 -12.57
C TYR A 144 -5.21 -0.24 -12.76
N GLY A 145 -5.86 0.25 -11.71
CA GLY A 145 -7.18 0.89 -11.81
C GLY A 145 -7.14 2.11 -12.73
N THR A 146 -6.07 2.89 -12.63
CA THR A 146 -5.80 4.07 -13.46
C THR A 146 -5.55 3.68 -14.92
N LEU A 147 -4.75 2.63 -15.17
CA LEU A 147 -4.57 2.04 -16.51
C LEU A 147 -5.91 1.63 -17.12
N HIS A 148 -6.71 0.85 -16.39
CA HIS A 148 -7.99 0.34 -16.87
C HIS A 148 -8.96 1.48 -17.21
N TYR A 149 -9.06 2.48 -16.32
CA TYR A 149 -9.88 3.67 -16.55
C TYR A 149 -9.45 4.42 -17.81
N PHE A 150 -8.15 4.70 -17.99
CA PHE A 150 -7.65 5.41 -19.16
C PHE A 150 -7.77 4.61 -20.47
N VAL A 151 -7.63 3.28 -20.44
CA VAL A 151 -7.86 2.43 -21.63
C VAL A 151 -9.34 2.41 -22.00
N SER A 152 -10.23 2.26 -21.02
CA SER A 152 -11.68 2.23 -21.24
C SER A 152 -12.19 3.56 -21.81
N ASN A 153 -11.77 4.68 -21.21
CA ASN A 153 -12.19 6.03 -21.63
C ASN A 153 -11.63 6.44 -23.01
N ARG A 154 -10.65 5.71 -23.54
CA ARG A 154 -10.08 5.92 -24.89
C ARG A 154 -10.61 5.00 -25.96
N LYS A 155 -11.54 4.08 -25.70
CA LYS A 155 -12.28 3.38 -26.78
C LYS A 155 -13.34 4.36 -27.31
N PRO A 156 -13.13 5.07 -28.45
CA PRO A 156 -14.24 5.77 -29.05
C PRO A 156 -15.23 4.72 -29.54
N SER A 157 -16.51 4.94 -29.30
CA SER A 157 -17.60 4.16 -29.89
C SER A 157 -17.34 3.99 -31.39
N LYS A 158 -16.91 2.79 -31.80
CA LYS A 158 -16.74 2.39 -33.21
C LYS A 158 -18.08 2.07 -33.86
N ASP A 159 -19.17 2.68 -33.40
CA ASP A 159 -20.53 2.37 -33.87
C ASP A 159 -21.28 3.58 -34.44
N LYS A 160 -20.57 4.64 -34.82
CA LYS A 160 -21.17 5.82 -35.51
C LYS A 160 -20.80 5.98 -36.99
N ASP A 161 -20.07 5.04 -37.60
CA ASP A 161 -19.65 5.14 -39.02
C ASP A 161 -20.38 4.20 -40.01
N LYS A 162 -21.40 3.44 -39.58
CA LYS A 162 -22.22 2.62 -40.49
C LYS A 162 -23.56 3.22 -40.91
N LYS A 163 -23.88 4.46 -40.51
CA LYS A 163 -25.18 5.10 -40.80
C LYS A 163 -25.04 6.42 -41.56
N LYS A 164 -24.23 6.43 -42.64
CA LYS A 164 -24.24 7.53 -43.63
C LYS A 164 -23.84 7.07 -45.04
N LYS A 165 -24.63 6.14 -45.59
CA LYS A 165 -24.77 5.99 -47.04
C LYS A 165 -26.24 5.78 -47.34
N ASN A 166 -26.92 6.85 -47.74
CA ASN A 166 -28.05 6.81 -48.67
C ASN A 166 -28.00 8.10 -49.50
N PRO A 167 -27.99 8.02 -50.84
CA PRO A 167 -28.09 9.17 -51.73
C PRO A 167 -29.55 9.66 -51.83
N ALA A 168 -29.69 10.90 -52.31
CA ALA A 168 -30.92 11.70 -52.42
C ALA A 168 -32.07 11.04 -53.23
N PRO A 169 -33.34 11.50 -53.07
CA PRO A 169 -34.51 10.83 -53.61
C PRO A 169 -34.78 11.23 -55.07
N THR A 170 -35.06 10.24 -55.92
CA THR A 170 -35.80 10.43 -57.17
C THR A 170 -37.11 9.66 -57.08
N ILE A 171 -38.19 10.37 -57.35
CA ILE A 171 -39.59 9.91 -57.37
C ILE A 171 -39.75 8.92 -58.51
N ASP A 172 -40.29 7.73 -58.24
CA ASP A 172 -40.97 6.94 -59.27
C ASP A 172 -42.10 6.07 -58.69
N ILE A 173 -43.19 6.00 -59.43
CA ILE A 173 -44.52 5.55 -59.01
C ILE A 173 -44.75 4.12 -59.48
N ARG A 174 -45.05 3.16 -58.59
CA ARG A 174 -45.99 2.04 -58.86
C ARG A 174 -46.34 1.17 -57.64
N PRO A 175 -47.55 0.55 -57.57
CA PRO A 175 -48.04 -0.19 -56.41
C PRO A 175 -48.01 -1.71 -56.61
N ARG A 176 -47.63 -2.52 -55.58
CA ARG A 176 -48.24 -3.84 -55.32
C ARG A 176 -47.76 -4.52 -54.00
N SER A 177 -48.74 -4.78 -53.13
CA SER A 177 -49.02 -6.00 -52.34
C SER A 177 -47.97 -6.70 -51.43
N ALA A 178 -48.34 -6.74 -50.14
CA ALA A 178 -48.36 -7.87 -49.19
C ALA A 178 -47.10 -8.70 -48.93
N THR A 179 -46.61 -8.71 -47.69
CA THR A 179 -46.78 -9.82 -46.70
C THR A 179 -46.01 -9.50 -45.43
N ILE A 180 -46.69 -9.60 -44.28
CA ILE A 180 -46.09 -9.50 -42.94
C ILE A 180 -45.38 -10.84 -42.64
N GLN A 181 -44.10 -10.78 -42.26
CA GLN A 181 -43.38 -11.95 -41.71
C GLN A 181 -43.06 -11.69 -40.24
N ILE A 182 -43.75 -12.45 -39.40
CA ILE A 182 -43.44 -12.73 -37.99
C ILE A 182 -42.20 -13.69 -38.04
N ASN A 183 -41.24 -13.66 -37.13
CA ASN A 183 -41.14 -14.62 -36.01
C ASN A 183 -39.84 -14.37 -35.23
N ASN A 184 -39.98 -14.34 -33.90
CA ASN A 184 -38.94 -14.28 -32.87
C ASN A 184 -37.95 -15.45 -32.91
N THR A 185 -36.72 -15.22 -32.44
CA THR A 185 -36.05 -16.15 -31.53
C THR A 185 -35.37 -15.38 -30.40
N THR A 186 -35.79 -15.77 -29.20
CA THR A 186 -35.45 -15.30 -27.87
C THR A 186 -34.06 -15.77 -27.43
N HIS A 187 -33.27 -14.89 -26.83
CA HIS A 187 -32.46 -15.28 -25.67
C HIS A 187 -32.45 -14.14 -24.65
N LEU A 188 -33.02 -14.45 -23.50
CA LEU A 188 -32.98 -13.68 -22.26
C LEU A 188 -31.54 -13.32 -21.90
N GLN A 189 -31.29 -12.12 -21.39
CA GLN A 189 -30.90 -11.93 -19.99
C GLN A 189 -30.63 -10.45 -19.68
N GLU A 190 -31.55 -9.87 -18.90
CA GLU A 190 -31.36 -8.96 -17.76
C GLU A 190 -30.38 -7.77 -17.90
N ARG A 191 -30.97 -6.63 -18.27
CA ARG A 191 -31.02 -5.36 -17.51
C ARG A 191 -29.95 -5.17 -16.41
N ASP A 192 -29.05 -4.20 -16.63
CA ASP A 192 -28.53 -3.33 -15.57
C ASP A 192 -28.29 -1.90 -16.13
N GLU A 193 -29.19 -1.02 -15.68
CA GLU A 193 -29.11 0.42 -15.42
C GLU A 193 -28.25 1.33 -16.33
N GLU A 194 -28.92 1.88 -17.34
CA GLU A 194 -28.52 3.06 -18.10
C GLU A 194 -28.82 4.34 -17.29
N TYR A 195 -27.80 4.90 -16.61
CA TYR A 195 -27.81 6.32 -16.23
C TYR A 195 -27.27 7.16 -17.40
N GLY A 196 -28.15 7.49 -18.33
CA GLY A 196 -27.87 8.42 -19.41
C GLY A 196 -28.02 9.88 -18.95
N TYR A 197 -26.95 10.67 -19.10
CA TYR A 197 -27.08 12.13 -19.24
C TYR A 197 -26.80 12.45 -20.71
N GLU A 198 -27.84 12.42 -21.55
CA GLU A 198 -27.79 13.03 -22.86
C GLU A 198 -28.01 14.53 -22.70
N CYS A 199 -26.97 15.33 -22.94
CA CYS A 199 -27.14 16.77 -23.11
C CYS A 199 -27.73 17.02 -24.50
N LEU A 200 -29.05 17.23 -24.53
CA LEU A 200 -29.77 17.73 -25.70
C LEU A 200 -29.28 19.12 -26.08
N ASP A 201 -29.04 19.26 -27.38
CA ASP A 201 -28.56 20.48 -28.03
C ASP A 201 -29.65 21.56 -27.98
N GLY A 202 -29.29 22.74 -27.45
CA GLY A 202 -30.02 23.99 -27.69
C GLY A 202 -31.32 24.23 -26.92
N LYS A 203 -31.23 24.60 -25.63
CA LYS A 203 -31.68 25.91 -25.10
C LYS A 203 -31.44 26.00 -23.59
N ASP A 204 -30.74 27.07 -23.20
CA ASP A 204 -30.68 27.67 -21.87
C ASP A 204 -30.38 26.75 -20.67
N CYS A 205 -29.10 26.52 -20.39
CA CYS A 205 -28.62 26.04 -19.09
C CYS A 205 -27.51 26.96 -18.57
N ALA A 206 -27.89 27.85 -17.66
CA ALA A 206 -26.96 28.67 -16.90
C ALA A 206 -26.27 27.82 -15.81
N SER A 207 -25.00 27.45 -16.00
CA SER A 207 -24.02 27.36 -14.91
C SER A 207 -22.56 27.48 -15.42
N PHE A 208 -22.06 28.70 -15.20
CA PHE A 208 -20.71 29.13 -14.79
C PHE A 208 -19.43 28.93 -15.62
N PHE A 209 -19.31 28.15 -16.70
CA PHE A 209 -18.02 28.18 -17.45
C PHE A 209 -18.10 27.87 -18.95
N CYS A 210 -18.92 28.64 -19.68
CA CYS A 210 -18.95 28.61 -21.16
C CYS A 210 -18.77 29.99 -21.81
N CYS A 211 -18.09 30.94 -21.15
CA CYS A 211 -17.77 32.25 -21.74
C CYS A 211 -16.27 32.53 -21.64
N PHE A 212 -15.46 31.86 -22.47
CA PHE A 212 -14.18 32.43 -22.87
C PHE A 212 -13.91 32.16 -24.34
N GLU A 213 -13.61 33.23 -25.08
CA GLU A 213 -13.35 33.25 -26.52
C GLU A 213 -12.04 32.54 -26.91
N ASP A 214 -11.31 31.97 -25.93
CA ASP A 214 -10.11 31.14 -26.13
C ASP A 214 -10.42 29.66 -26.43
N CYS A 215 -11.69 29.27 -26.53
CA CYS A 215 -12.06 27.94 -27.00
C CYS A 215 -11.76 27.74 -28.50
N ARG A 216 -11.62 28.84 -29.27
CA ARG A 216 -11.37 28.83 -30.72
C ARG A 216 -9.88 28.75 -31.09
N THR A 217 -8.98 29.15 -30.19
CA THR A 217 -7.53 29.25 -30.45
C THR A 217 -6.69 28.27 -29.64
N GLY A 218 -7.24 27.13 -29.19
CA GLY A 218 -6.48 25.88 -29.00
C GLY A 218 -5.20 25.89 -28.14
N ALA A 219 -4.92 26.93 -27.35
CA ALA A 219 -3.65 27.12 -26.66
C ALA A 219 -3.63 26.43 -25.28
N TRP A 220 -4.79 26.20 -24.65
CA TRP A 220 -4.90 25.36 -23.43
C TRP A 220 -4.80 23.84 -23.71
N ARG A 221 -4.62 23.42 -24.97
CA ARG A 221 -4.35 22.02 -25.34
C ARG A 221 -2.94 21.53 -24.96
N HIS A 222 -2.03 22.42 -24.53
CA HIS A 222 -0.63 22.10 -24.22
C HIS A 222 -0.31 21.86 -22.74
N GLY A 223 -1.31 21.52 -21.93
CA GLY A 223 -1.14 20.79 -20.66
C GLY A 223 -1.24 19.27 -20.82
N ARG A 224 -1.16 18.73 -22.05
CA ARG A 224 -1.21 17.29 -22.29
C ARG A 224 0.10 16.64 -21.89
N ILE A 225 0.16 16.17 -20.64
CA ILE A 225 0.96 14.99 -20.30
C ILE A 225 0.45 13.85 -21.20
N HIS A 226 1.12 13.66 -22.35
CA HIS A 226 0.88 12.54 -23.24
C HIS A 226 1.48 11.28 -22.60
N ILE A 227 0.92 10.80 -21.49
CA ILE A 227 1.21 9.45 -21.01
C ILE A 227 0.63 8.50 -22.06
N ARG A 228 1.53 7.97 -22.88
CA ARG A 228 1.21 6.89 -23.79
C ARG A 228 0.96 5.68 -22.89
N ILE A 229 -0.31 5.29 -22.74
CA ILE A 229 -0.75 4.23 -21.81
C ILE A 229 0.03 2.92 -22.01
N ALA A 230 0.40 2.60 -23.25
CA ALA A 230 1.25 1.44 -23.58
C ALA A 230 2.69 1.52 -23.00
N LYS A 231 3.16 2.71 -22.60
CA LYS A 231 4.45 2.91 -21.93
C LYS A 231 4.31 2.95 -20.40
N MET A 232 3.11 3.07 -19.85
CA MET A 232 2.92 3.20 -18.39
C MET A 232 3.30 1.89 -17.67
N ASP A 233 2.91 0.73 -18.20
CA ASP A 233 3.41 -0.57 -17.75
C ASP A 233 4.96 -0.64 -17.79
N SER A 234 5.59 -0.04 -18.81
CA SER A 234 7.05 -0.03 -18.93
C SER A 234 7.73 0.87 -17.89
N TYR A 235 7.13 2.02 -17.55
CA TYR A 235 7.66 2.88 -16.49
C TYR A 235 7.47 2.23 -15.11
N ALA A 236 6.31 1.62 -14.84
CA ALA A 236 6.04 0.92 -13.58
C ALA A 236 7.04 -0.23 -13.34
N ARG A 237 7.37 -1.01 -14.38
CA ARG A 237 8.36 -2.11 -14.29
C ARG A 237 9.76 -1.67 -13.84
N ILE A 238 10.18 -0.44 -14.15
CA ILE A 238 11.48 0.09 -13.70
C ILE A 238 11.30 0.80 -12.35
N PHE A 239 10.27 1.63 -12.21
CA PHE A 239 10.10 2.51 -11.05
C PHE A 239 9.83 1.73 -9.75
N PHE A 240 8.96 0.71 -9.78
CA PHE A 240 8.60 -0.02 -8.56
C PHE A 240 9.78 -0.79 -7.96
N PRO A 241 10.54 -1.61 -8.72
CA PRO A 241 11.71 -2.30 -8.16
C PRO A 241 12.81 -1.34 -7.72
N THR A 242 13.09 -0.28 -8.50
CA THR A 242 14.15 0.68 -8.15
C THR A 242 13.83 1.46 -6.87
N ALA A 243 12.58 1.94 -6.73
CA ALA A 243 12.13 2.61 -5.53
C ALA A 243 12.16 1.69 -4.30
N PHE A 244 11.77 0.42 -4.45
CA PHE A 244 11.82 -0.56 -3.36
C PHE A 244 13.25 -0.91 -2.94
N CYS A 245 14.16 -1.09 -3.90
CA CYS A 245 15.58 -1.33 -3.60
C CYS A 245 16.21 -0.14 -2.88
N LEU A 246 15.93 1.09 -3.31
CA LEU A 246 16.42 2.30 -2.66
C LEU A 246 15.86 2.41 -1.23
N PHE A 247 14.57 2.16 -1.05
CA PHE A 247 13.96 2.12 0.27
C PHE A 247 14.63 1.09 1.18
N ASN A 248 14.86 -0.14 0.71
CA ASN A 248 15.54 -1.16 1.51
C ASN A 248 16.96 -0.73 1.89
N LEU A 249 17.71 -0.13 0.97
CA LEU A 249 19.06 0.36 1.25
C LEU A 249 19.03 1.41 2.36
N VAL A 250 18.18 2.44 2.23
CA VAL A 250 18.05 3.51 3.24
C VAL A 250 17.57 2.94 4.58
N TYR A 251 16.58 2.05 4.55
CA TYR A 251 16.00 1.41 5.73
C TYR A 251 17.05 0.63 6.51
N TRP A 252 17.73 -0.32 5.86
CA TRP A 252 18.71 -1.16 6.51
C TRP A 252 19.92 -0.36 6.98
N VAL A 253 20.43 0.59 6.18
CA VAL A 253 21.55 1.43 6.62
C VAL A 253 21.18 2.26 7.84
N SER A 254 20.01 2.90 7.84
CA SER A 254 19.58 3.75 8.96
C SER A 254 19.29 2.96 10.23
N TYR A 255 18.73 1.74 10.16
CA TYR A 255 18.35 0.98 11.35
C TYR A 255 19.43 0.01 11.85
N LEU A 256 20.47 -0.30 11.06
CA LEU A 256 21.60 -1.13 11.49
C LEU A 256 22.79 -0.31 11.98
N TYR A 257 23.05 0.84 11.38
CA TYR A 257 24.28 1.61 11.62
C TYR A 257 24.07 2.93 12.37
N LEU A 258 22.82 3.37 12.53
CA LEU A 258 22.44 4.63 13.17
C LEU A 258 21.56 4.33 14.39
#